data_AF-A0A8B7AF58-F1
#
_entry.id   AF-A0A8B7AF58-F1
#
_cell.length_a   1.000
_cell.length_b   1.000
_cell.length_c   1.000
_cell.angle_alpha   90.00
_cell.angle_beta   90.00
_cell.angle_gamma   90.00
#
_symmetry.space_group_name_H-M   'P 1'
#
loop_
_entity.id
_entity.type
_entity.pdbx_description
1 polymer ?
#
loop_
_entity_poly.entity_id
_entity_poly.type
_entity_poly.pdbx_seq_one_letter_code
_entity_poly.pdbx_strand_id
1 'polypeptide(L)'
;MLSLKLPQLLQVHQVPRVFWEDGIMSGYRRPTSSALDCVLSSFQMTNETVNIWTHFLPTWFPELESPGLSKALRTAAFAYPFLFDNLPLFYRLGLCWGRGHDCGQDTLSTSHGYHFFCAMLTGFLFTSHLPERLAPGRFDYIGHSHQLFHICAVLGTHFQLEAVLADMASRRAWLATQEPALGLVGTLATLGLVVAGNLLIIATFTASLLWAPGSCPLLQGGLPEESTRTKQQ
;
A
#
# COMPACT_ATOMS: atom_id res chain seq x y z
N MET A 1 9.22 -8.80 -38.51
CA MET A 1 8.96 -9.30 -37.14
C MET A 1 10.19 -8.98 -36.28
N LEU A 2 10.12 -7.96 -35.43
CA LEU A 2 11.19 -7.67 -34.46
C LEU A 2 11.11 -8.73 -33.36
N SER A 3 12.02 -9.70 -33.38
CA SER A 3 12.16 -10.66 -32.30
C SER A 3 12.85 -9.95 -31.13
N LEU A 4 12.07 -9.48 -30.16
CA LEU A 4 12.58 -8.93 -28.90
C LEU A 4 13.32 -10.05 -28.17
N LYS A 5 14.65 -9.97 -28.14
CA LYS A 5 15.48 -10.97 -27.49
C LYS A 5 15.54 -10.65 -26.00
N LEU A 6 14.77 -11.39 -25.22
CA LEU A 6 14.76 -11.24 -23.76
C LEU A 6 16.13 -11.60 -23.17
N PRO A 7 16.58 -10.90 -22.11
CA PRO A 7 17.83 -11.20 -21.44
C PRO A 7 17.81 -12.61 -20.85
N GLN A 8 18.96 -13.29 -20.93
CA GLN A 8 19.12 -14.64 -20.40
C GLN A 8 19.18 -14.59 -18.87
N LEU A 9 18.36 -15.41 -18.21
CA LEU A 9 18.37 -15.58 -16.76
C LEU A 9 19.43 -16.59 -16.33
N LEU A 10 20.03 -16.32 -15.19
CA LEU A 10 21.13 -17.07 -14.62
C LEU A 10 20.69 -17.86 -13.39
N GLN A 11 21.39 -18.97 -13.15
CA GLN A 11 21.34 -19.72 -11.89
C GLN A 11 22.27 -19.08 -10.86
N VAL A 12 22.01 -19.30 -9.57
CA VAL A 12 22.76 -18.70 -8.45
C VAL A 12 24.27 -18.93 -8.57
N HIS A 13 24.70 -20.11 -9.01
CA HIS A 13 26.11 -20.47 -9.18
C HIS A 13 26.82 -19.71 -10.31
N GLN A 14 26.07 -19.04 -11.20
CA GLN A 14 26.60 -18.26 -12.33
C GLN A 14 26.74 -16.77 -11.98
N VAL A 15 26.32 -16.37 -10.78
CA VAL A 15 26.30 -14.98 -10.32
C VAL A 15 27.27 -14.81 -9.14
N PRO A 16 28.00 -13.68 -9.04
CA PRO A 16 28.87 -13.42 -7.90
C PRO A 16 28.11 -13.48 -6.57
N ARG A 17 28.77 -13.98 -5.51
CA ARG A 17 28.17 -14.18 -4.18
C ARG A 17 27.52 -12.96 -3.56
N VAL A 18 27.94 -11.75 -3.95
CA VAL A 18 27.37 -10.48 -3.47
C VAL A 18 25.89 -10.29 -3.86
N PHE A 19 25.41 -11.01 -4.89
CA PHE A 19 24.03 -10.95 -5.36
C PHE A 19 23.24 -12.22 -5.00
N TRP A 20 23.76 -13.08 -4.12
CA TRP A 20 23.04 -14.27 -3.70
C TRP A 20 21.97 -13.88 -2.68
N GLU A 21 20.80 -14.49 -2.85
CA GLU A 21 19.70 -14.38 -1.90
C GLU A 21 19.46 -15.78 -1.34
N ASP A 22 19.41 -15.90 -0.03
CA ASP A 22 19.34 -17.21 0.64
C ASP A 22 18.06 -17.95 0.22
N GLY A 23 18.25 -19.15 -0.34
CA GLY A 23 17.14 -19.98 -0.81
C GLY A 23 16.65 -19.68 -2.24
N ILE A 24 17.20 -18.69 -2.94
CA ILE A 24 16.88 -18.41 -4.35
C ILE A 24 17.95 -19.06 -5.25
N MET A 25 17.54 -20.06 -6.02
CA MET A 25 18.47 -20.85 -6.83
C MET A 25 18.55 -20.38 -8.29
N SER A 26 17.52 -19.71 -8.81
CA SER A 26 17.36 -19.39 -10.23
C SER A 26 16.63 -18.07 -10.46
N GLY A 27 16.74 -17.51 -11.66
CA GLY A 27 15.98 -16.32 -12.06
C GLY A 27 16.73 -15.01 -11.88
N TYR A 28 18.05 -15.08 -11.66
CA TYR A 28 18.92 -13.93 -11.52
C TYR A 28 19.20 -13.25 -12.86
N ARG A 29 19.35 -11.93 -12.83
CA ARG A 29 19.81 -11.16 -13.98
C ARG A 29 21.33 -11.14 -14.05
N ARG A 30 21.85 -10.81 -15.23
CA ARG A 30 23.30 -10.62 -15.40
C ARG A 30 23.72 -9.34 -14.65
N PRO A 31 24.78 -9.35 -13.83
CA PRO A 31 25.24 -8.16 -13.12
C PRO A 31 25.62 -6.98 -14.04
N THR A 32 25.98 -7.26 -15.29
CA THR A 32 26.35 -6.26 -16.31
C THR A 32 25.19 -5.92 -17.26
N SER A 33 23.94 -6.11 -16.85
CA SER A 33 22.76 -5.78 -17.67
C SER A 33 22.70 -4.27 -17.97
N SER A 34 22.37 -3.92 -19.22
CA SER A 34 22.12 -2.52 -19.59
C SER A 34 20.79 -2.03 -19.01
N ALA A 35 20.58 -0.70 -18.98
CA ALA A 35 19.31 -0.14 -18.53
C ALA A 35 18.11 -0.67 -19.34
N LEU A 36 18.30 -0.89 -20.65
CA LEU A 36 17.28 -1.50 -21.51
C LEU A 36 17.02 -2.96 -21.15
N ASP A 37 18.06 -3.73 -20.81
CA ASP A 37 17.89 -5.12 -20.36
C ASP A 37 17.15 -5.17 -19.02
N CYS A 38 17.39 -4.21 -18.12
CA CYS A 38 16.66 -4.09 -16.86
C CYS A 38 15.17 -3.83 -17.10
N VAL A 39 14.82 -2.89 -17.99
CA VAL A 39 13.43 -2.59 -18.35
C VAL A 39 12.76 -3.79 -19.00
N LEU A 40 13.41 -4.44 -19.97
CA LEU A 40 12.86 -5.63 -20.63
C LEU A 40 12.70 -6.81 -19.65
N SER A 41 13.62 -6.95 -18.69
CA SER A 41 13.55 -8.00 -17.68
C SER A 41 12.39 -7.82 -16.69
N SER A 42 11.89 -6.60 -16.48
CA SER A 42 10.72 -6.36 -15.61
C SER A 42 9.45 -7.01 -16.16
N PHE A 43 9.39 -7.23 -17.47
CA PHE A 43 8.30 -7.95 -18.16
C PHE A 43 8.60 -9.44 -18.36
N GLN A 44 9.73 -9.92 -17.85
CA GLN A 44 10.11 -11.32 -17.79
C GLN A 44 9.96 -11.83 -16.35
N MET A 45 9.70 -13.12 -16.18
CA MET A 45 9.60 -13.72 -14.85
C MET A 45 11.01 -13.95 -14.28
N THR A 46 11.41 -13.08 -13.35
CA THR A 46 12.68 -13.06 -12.62
C THR A 46 12.42 -13.15 -11.12
N ASN A 47 13.46 -13.41 -10.34
CA ASN A 47 13.36 -13.42 -8.88
C ASN A 47 12.95 -12.06 -8.27
N GLU A 48 13.16 -10.97 -9.01
CA GLU A 48 12.77 -9.62 -8.59
C GLU A 48 11.44 -9.13 -9.17
N THR A 49 10.75 -9.93 -9.99
CA THR A 49 9.56 -9.45 -10.72
C THR A 49 8.45 -9.03 -9.77
N VAL A 50 8.11 -9.84 -8.76
CA VAL A 50 7.06 -9.48 -7.80
C VAL A 50 7.49 -8.27 -6.95
N ASN A 51 8.76 -8.16 -6.58
CA ASN A 51 9.29 -7.00 -5.84
C ASN A 51 9.16 -5.71 -6.66
N ILE A 52 9.51 -5.76 -7.95
CA ILE A 52 9.36 -4.65 -8.89
C ILE A 52 7.88 -4.27 -9.00
N TRP A 53 6.99 -5.19 -9.35
CA TRP A 53 5.58 -4.87 -9.60
C TRP A 53 4.79 -4.45 -8.35
N THR A 54 5.16 -4.94 -7.17
CA THR A 54 4.51 -4.53 -5.91
C THR A 54 4.95 -3.15 -5.42
N HIS A 55 6.18 -2.73 -5.70
CA HIS A 55 6.73 -1.45 -5.24
C HIS A 55 6.70 -0.33 -6.30
N PHE A 56 6.44 -0.63 -7.57
CA PHE A 56 6.43 0.37 -8.66
C PHE A 56 5.17 1.25 -8.70
N LEU A 57 4.09 0.88 -8.03
CA LEU A 57 2.80 1.60 -8.11
C LEU A 57 2.55 2.68 -7.02
N PRO A 58 3.10 2.61 -5.79
CA PRO A 58 2.77 3.61 -4.77
C PRO A 58 3.83 4.69 -4.43
N THR A 59 5.12 4.57 -4.79
CA THR A 59 6.16 5.33 -4.04
C THR A 59 6.97 6.39 -4.79
N TRP A 60 7.06 6.39 -6.13
CA TRP A 60 8.18 7.08 -6.77
C TRP A 60 8.00 8.57 -7.09
N PHE A 61 6.77 9.08 -7.27
CA PHE A 61 6.59 10.47 -7.74
C PHE A 61 6.36 11.53 -6.65
N PRO A 62 5.72 11.28 -5.48
CA PRO A 62 5.51 12.33 -4.48
C PRO A 62 6.61 12.45 -3.41
N GLU A 63 7.35 11.39 -3.08
CA GLU A 63 8.25 11.36 -1.92
C GLU A 63 9.52 12.19 -2.11
N LEU A 64 9.99 12.34 -3.36
CA LEU A 64 11.23 13.06 -3.70
C LEU A 64 11.02 14.59 -3.82
N GLU A 65 9.84 15.02 -4.28
CA GLU A 65 9.52 16.44 -4.47
C GLU A 65 8.80 17.07 -3.25
N SER A 66 8.01 16.28 -2.50
CA SER A 66 7.30 16.77 -1.32
C SER A 66 7.09 15.66 -0.27
N PRO A 67 8.03 15.50 0.67
CA PRO A 67 7.94 14.47 1.72
C PRO A 67 6.71 14.67 2.63
N GLY A 68 6.27 15.92 2.81
CA GLY A 68 5.04 16.23 3.55
C GLY A 68 3.78 15.77 2.83
N LEU A 69 3.69 15.98 1.52
CA LEU A 69 2.56 15.55 0.70
C LEU A 69 2.49 14.01 0.64
N SER A 70 3.61 13.33 0.47
CA SER A 70 3.61 11.85 0.47
C SER A 70 3.15 11.28 1.81
N LYS A 71 3.60 11.87 2.93
CA LYS A 71 3.14 11.45 4.27
C LYS A 71 1.65 11.72 4.47
N ALA A 72 1.14 12.84 3.96
CA ALA A 72 -0.29 13.17 3.99
C ALA A 72 -1.13 12.21 3.13
N LEU A 73 -0.70 11.93 1.89
CA LEU A 73 -1.37 11.01 0.98
C LEU A 73 -1.41 9.59 1.55
N ARG A 74 -0.31 9.12 2.13
CA ARG A 74 -0.24 7.81 2.79
C ARG A 74 -1.17 7.74 3.99
N THR A 75 -1.21 8.79 4.83
CA THR A 75 -2.14 8.85 5.96
C THR A 75 -3.60 8.89 5.48
N ALA A 76 -3.89 9.66 4.43
CA ALA A 76 -5.23 9.76 3.83
C ALA A 76 -5.68 8.43 3.22
N ALA A 77 -4.77 7.68 2.60
CA ALA A 77 -5.04 6.37 2.02
C ALA A 77 -5.48 5.33 3.07
N PHE A 78 -5.08 5.49 4.34
CA PHE A 78 -5.57 4.67 5.45
C PHE A 78 -6.81 5.26 6.13
N ALA A 79 -6.86 6.59 6.30
CA ALA A 79 -7.96 7.26 6.99
C ALA A 79 -9.27 7.23 6.20
N TYR A 80 -9.21 7.37 4.87
CA TYR A 80 -10.41 7.41 4.03
C TYR A 80 -11.19 6.08 4.04
N PRO A 81 -10.58 4.90 3.78
CA PRO A 81 -11.28 3.63 3.88
C PRO A 81 -11.83 3.38 5.28
N PHE A 82 -11.06 3.71 6.33
CA PHE A 82 -11.53 3.59 7.72
C PHE A 82 -12.80 4.38 7.98
N LEU A 83 -12.87 5.65 7.56
CA LEU A 83 -14.06 6.49 7.74
C LEU A 83 -15.25 5.98 6.93
N PHE A 84 -15.00 5.54 5.70
CA PHE A 84 -16.03 5.03 4.80
C PHE A 84 -16.65 3.73 5.34
N ASP A 85 -15.82 2.77 5.74
CA ASP A 85 -16.27 1.47 6.24
C ASP A 85 -17.01 1.58 7.57
N ASN A 86 -16.63 2.56 8.40
CA ASN A 86 -17.27 2.80 9.70
C ASN A 86 -18.48 3.76 9.63
N LEU A 87 -18.79 4.34 8.46
CA LEU A 87 -19.90 5.27 8.28
C LEU A 87 -21.26 4.71 8.76
N PRO A 88 -21.65 3.45 8.46
CA PRO A 88 -22.92 2.90 8.93
C PRO A 88 -23.00 2.81 10.46
N LEU A 89 -21.87 2.55 11.11
CA LEU A 89 -21.80 2.48 12.57
C LEU A 89 -21.87 3.87 13.19
N PHE A 90 -21.15 4.86 12.63
CA PHE A 90 -21.26 6.25 13.08
C PHE A 90 -22.69 6.78 12.93
N TYR A 91 -23.36 6.44 11.83
CA TYR A 91 -24.76 6.77 11.63
C TYR A 91 -25.66 6.14 12.72
N ARG A 92 -25.46 4.84 13.02
CA ARG A 92 -26.21 4.13 14.06
C ARG A 92 -25.98 4.72 15.46
N LEU A 93 -24.73 5.08 15.79
CA LEU A 93 -24.37 5.75 17.04
C LEU A 93 -24.96 7.16 17.12
N GLY A 94 -24.96 7.91 16.02
CA GLY A 94 -25.56 9.24 15.93
C GLY A 94 -27.08 9.23 16.17
N LEU A 95 -27.79 8.23 15.64
CA LEU A 95 -29.21 8.02 15.93
C LEU A 95 -29.47 7.69 17.41
N CYS A 96 -28.55 6.99 18.07
CA CYS A 96 -28.63 6.67 19.49
C CYS A 96 -28.18 7.81 20.42
N TRP A 97 -27.43 8.82 19.94
CA TRP A 97 -26.87 9.90 20.76
C TRP A 97 -27.92 10.72 21.56
N GLY A 98 -29.20 10.64 21.18
CA GLY A 98 -30.32 11.30 21.87
C GLY A 98 -31.37 10.38 22.51
N ARG A 99 -31.26 9.05 22.37
CA ARG A 99 -32.15 8.07 23.04
C ARG A 99 -31.33 7.38 24.13
N GLY A 100 -31.89 7.24 25.33
CA GLY A 100 -31.18 6.86 26.57
C GLY A 100 -30.23 5.66 26.50
N HIS A 101 -29.48 5.50 27.60
CA HIS A 101 -28.26 4.69 27.81
C HIS A 101 -28.25 3.26 27.22
N ASP A 102 -29.41 2.63 27.00
CA ASP A 102 -29.54 1.26 26.50
C ASP A 102 -29.34 1.14 24.98
N CYS A 103 -29.51 2.22 24.20
CA CYS A 103 -29.39 2.18 22.74
C CYS A 103 -27.96 1.89 22.27
N GLY A 104 -26.94 2.32 23.03
CA GLY A 104 -25.53 2.24 22.64
C GLY A 104 -24.88 0.89 22.91
N GLN A 105 -25.20 0.23 24.03
CA GLN A 105 -24.57 -1.04 24.44
C GLN A 105 -25.05 -2.24 23.61
N ASP A 106 -26.34 -2.29 23.26
CA ASP A 106 -26.88 -3.35 22.38
C ASP A 106 -26.50 -3.14 20.90
N THR A 107 -26.03 -1.94 20.58
CA THR A 107 -25.74 -1.49 19.22
C THR A 107 -24.28 -1.64 18.84
N LEU A 108 -23.38 -1.46 19.80
CA LEU A 108 -21.95 -1.60 19.62
C LEU A 108 -21.51 -2.95 20.18
N SER A 109 -21.37 -3.95 19.31
CA SER A 109 -20.67 -5.19 19.68
C SER A 109 -19.34 -4.84 20.34
N THR A 110 -18.96 -5.57 21.40
CA THR A 110 -17.68 -5.37 22.07
C THR A 110 -16.50 -5.41 21.09
N SER A 111 -16.62 -6.21 20.02
CA SER A 111 -15.65 -6.29 18.93
C SER A 111 -15.50 -4.98 18.15
N HIS A 112 -16.58 -4.21 17.95
CA HIS A 112 -16.48 -2.87 17.35
C HIS A 112 -15.64 -1.95 18.21
N GLY A 113 -15.86 -1.95 19.53
CA GLY A 113 -15.05 -1.17 20.48
C GLY A 113 -13.55 -1.49 20.40
N TYR A 114 -13.20 -2.78 20.37
CA TYR A 114 -11.81 -3.20 20.20
C TYR A 114 -11.24 -2.83 18.83
N HIS A 115 -12.03 -2.92 17.75
CA HIS A 115 -11.61 -2.47 16.43
C HIS A 115 -11.26 -0.97 16.43
N PHE A 116 -12.13 -0.09 16.95
CA PHE A 116 -11.83 1.35 17.04
C PHE A 116 -10.58 1.64 17.84
N PHE A 117 -10.42 0.98 18.96
CA PHE A 117 -9.24 1.14 19.80
C PHE A 117 -7.97 0.75 19.04
N CYS A 118 -7.95 -0.43 18.41
CA CYS A 118 -6.83 -0.89 17.61
C CYS A 118 -6.53 0.03 16.43
N ALA A 119 -7.55 0.55 15.73
CA ALA A 119 -7.38 1.47 14.62
C ALA A 119 -6.77 2.81 15.05
N MET A 120 -7.28 3.40 16.14
CA MET A 120 -6.73 4.63 16.72
C MET A 120 -5.29 4.44 17.17
N LEU A 121 -5.01 3.32 17.85
CA LEU A 121 -3.67 2.98 18.33
C LEU A 121 -2.70 2.77 17.16
N THR A 122 -3.15 2.12 16.08
CA THR A 122 -2.38 1.93 14.83
C THR A 122 -1.98 3.27 14.23
N GLY A 123 -2.94 4.20 14.09
CA GLY A 123 -2.68 5.56 13.59
C GLY A 123 -1.74 6.35 14.51
N PHE A 124 -1.92 6.22 15.82
CA PHE A 124 -1.05 6.86 16.82
C PHE A 124 0.39 6.34 16.73
N LEU A 125 0.61 5.03 16.67
CA LEU A 125 1.95 4.43 16.56
C LEU A 125 2.63 4.86 15.26
N PHE A 126 1.91 4.85 14.13
CA PHE A 126 2.42 5.25 12.82
C PHE A 126 2.87 6.73 12.78
N THR A 127 2.13 7.62 13.45
CA THR A 127 2.40 9.07 13.41
C THR A 127 3.40 9.53 14.48
N SER A 128 3.37 8.92 15.67
CA SER A 128 4.16 9.35 16.82
C SER A 128 5.57 8.78 16.85
N HIS A 129 5.80 7.62 16.20
CA HIS A 129 7.06 6.87 16.26
C HIS A 129 7.49 6.52 17.69
N LEU A 130 6.52 6.11 18.52
CA LEU A 130 6.73 5.65 19.89
C LEU A 130 6.74 4.12 19.95
N PRO A 131 7.60 3.51 20.79
CA PRO A 131 8.41 4.12 21.86
C PRO A 131 9.84 4.53 21.45
N GLU A 132 10.30 4.23 20.23
CA GLU A 132 11.69 4.44 19.80
C GLU A 132 12.15 5.90 19.88
N ARG A 133 11.23 6.86 19.73
CA ARG A 133 11.51 8.28 19.91
C ARG A 133 11.82 8.67 21.36
N LEU A 134 11.34 7.92 22.35
CA LEU A 134 11.59 8.17 23.78
C LEU A 134 12.89 7.54 24.27
N ALA A 135 13.30 6.40 23.69
CA ALA A 135 14.55 5.74 24.01
C ALA A 135 15.27 5.26 22.74
N PRO A 136 15.97 6.17 22.04
CA PRO A 136 16.75 5.80 20.85
C PRO A 136 17.79 4.72 21.18
N GLY A 137 17.93 3.72 20.31
CA GLY A 137 18.87 2.61 20.52
C GLY A 137 18.34 1.44 21.36
N ARG A 138 17.15 1.56 21.98
CA ARG A 138 16.58 0.50 22.84
C ARG A 138 15.59 -0.41 22.13
N PHE A 139 14.94 0.10 21.09
CA PHE A 139 13.86 -0.59 20.36
C PHE A 139 14.27 -0.95 18.93
N ASP A 140 15.57 -0.94 18.63
CA ASP A 140 16.08 -1.10 17.26
C ASP A 140 15.72 -2.45 16.63
N TYR A 141 15.59 -3.50 17.44
CA TYR A 141 15.29 -4.85 16.98
C TYR A 141 13.86 -5.30 17.29
N ILE A 142 13.34 -4.95 18.47
CA ILE A 142 12.03 -5.41 18.95
C ILE A 142 11.28 -4.24 19.60
N GLY A 143 10.00 -4.12 19.28
CA GLY A 143 9.08 -3.23 19.98
C GLY A 143 9.07 -1.78 19.48
N HIS A 144 9.68 -1.49 18.34
CA HIS A 144 9.52 -0.17 17.69
C HIS A 144 8.12 -0.01 17.08
N SER A 145 7.70 1.24 16.90
CA SER A 145 6.35 1.64 16.47
C SER A 145 5.84 0.89 15.24
N HIS A 146 6.70 0.61 14.26
CA HIS A 146 6.31 -0.08 13.03
C HIS A 146 5.95 -1.55 13.26
N GLN A 147 6.62 -2.24 14.18
CA GLN A 147 6.23 -3.61 14.57
C GLN A 147 4.90 -3.59 15.33
N LEU A 148 4.76 -2.65 16.27
CA LEU A 148 3.52 -2.48 17.04
C LEU A 148 2.35 -2.09 16.13
N PHE A 149 2.60 -1.27 15.10
CA PHE A 149 1.65 -0.92 14.05
C PHE A 149 1.12 -2.17 13.34
N HIS A 150 2.00 -3.08 12.90
CA HIS A 150 1.57 -4.32 12.23
C HIS A 150 0.73 -5.20 13.17
N ILE A 151 1.14 -5.33 14.43
CA ILE A 151 0.40 -6.12 15.43
C ILE A 151 -1.01 -5.52 15.64
N CYS A 152 -1.10 -4.20 15.85
CA CYS A 152 -2.37 -3.52 16.07
C CYS A 152 -3.26 -3.57 14.82
N ALA A 153 -2.69 -3.49 13.62
CA ALA A 153 -3.42 -3.61 12.37
C ALA A 153 -4.04 -5.02 12.22
N VAL A 154 -3.27 -6.09 12.46
CA VAL A 154 -3.78 -7.47 12.40
C VAL A 154 -4.90 -7.72 13.42
N LEU A 155 -4.71 -7.28 14.66
CA LEU A 155 -5.75 -7.38 15.70
C LEU A 155 -6.98 -6.55 15.33
N GLY A 156 -6.78 -5.34 14.81
CA GLY A 156 -7.86 -4.47 14.35
C GLY A 156 -8.70 -5.12 13.25
N THR A 157 -8.07 -5.77 12.27
CA THR A 157 -8.76 -6.52 11.20
C THR A 157 -9.50 -7.73 11.75
N HIS A 158 -8.93 -8.45 12.72
CA HIS A 158 -9.61 -9.57 13.36
C HIS A 158 -10.90 -9.12 14.06
N PHE A 159 -10.83 -8.07 14.88
CA PHE A 159 -12.02 -7.53 15.55
C PHE A 159 -13.03 -6.93 14.59
N GLN A 160 -12.56 -6.33 13.48
CA GLN A 160 -13.43 -5.86 12.41
C GLN A 160 -14.25 -7.00 11.81
N LEU A 161 -13.60 -8.12 11.51
CA LEU A 161 -14.27 -9.29 10.93
C LEU A 161 -15.30 -9.89 11.90
N GLU A 162 -14.92 -10.08 13.17
CA GLU A 162 -15.85 -10.56 14.21
C GLU A 162 -17.07 -9.64 14.35
N ALA A 163 -16.86 -8.32 14.32
CA ALA A 163 -17.94 -7.36 14.43
C ALA A 163 -18.88 -7.39 13.21
N VAL A 164 -18.32 -7.48 11.99
CA VAL A 164 -19.09 -7.63 10.75
C VAL A 164 -19.88 -8.94 10.75
N LEU A 165 -19.29 -10.04 11.18
CA LEU A 165 -19.98 -11.34 11.28
C LEU A 165 -21.14 -11.28 12.27
N ALA A 166 -20.97 -10.63 13.42
CA ALA A 166 -22.04 -10.42 14.39
C ALA A 166 -23.18 -9.55 13.80
N ASP A 167 -22.85 -8.47 13.11
CA ASP A 167 -23.84 -7.61 12.45
C ASP A 167 -24.58 -8.35 11.32
N MET A 168 -23.87 -9.12 10.49
CA MET A 168 -24.46 -9.96 9.45
C MET A 168 -25.41 -10.99 10.06
N ALA A 169 -25.00 -11.69 11.13
CA ALA A 169 -25.82 -12.69 11.80
C ALA A 169 -27.11 -12.09 12.35
N SER A 170 -27.03 -10.92 13.00
CA SER A 170 -28.21 -10.24 13.56
C SER A 170 -29.20 -9.76 12.48
N ARG A 171 -28.71 -9.33 11.32
CA ARG A 171 -29.54 -8.76 10.24
C ARG A 171 -29.99 -9.77 9.19
N ARG A 172 -29.43 -10.98 9.19
CA ARG A 172 -29.68 -12.00 8.16
C ARG A 172 -31.16 -12.28 7.92
N ALA A 173 -31.93 -12.46 9.00
CA ALA A 173 -33.36 -12.76 8.90
C ALA A 173 -34.16 -11.60 8.29
N TRP A 174 -33.82 -10.36 8.67
CA TRP A 174 -34.45 -9.16 8.13
C TRP A 174 -34.12 -8.96 6.65
N LEU A 175 -32.84 -9.07 6.27
CA LEU A 175 -32.38 -8.96 4.88
C LEU A 175 -33.04 -10.02 3.98
N ALA A 176 -33.17 -11.25 4.47
CA ALA A 176 -33.84 -12.33 3.72
C ALA A 176 -35.30 -12.01 3.35
N THR A 177 -35.96 -11.09 4.07
CA THR A 177 -37.34 -10.68 3.77
C THR A 177 -37.47 -9.42 2.92
N GLN A 178 -36.41 -8.62 2.81
CA GLN A 178 -36.42 -7.31 2.16
C GLN A 178 -35.64 -7.29 0.84
N GLU A 179 -34.67 -8.18 0.67
CA GLU A 179 -33.79 -8.17 -0.49
C GLU A 179 -34.49 -8.72 -1.74
N PRO A 180 -34.65 -7.93 -2.82
CA PRO A 180 -35.04 -8.47 -4.11
C PRO A 180 -33.95 -9.40 -4.62
N ALA A 181 -34.33 -10.51 -5.26
CA ALA A 181 -33.36 -11.42 -5.86
C ALA A 181 -32.53 -10.66 -6.91
N LEU A 182 -31.27 -10.34 -6.57
CA LEU A 182 -30.36 -9.63 -7.46
C LEU A 182 -30.17 -10.51 -8.71
N GLY A 183 -30.79 -10.11 -9.82
CA GLY A 183 -30.75 -10.87 -11.06
C GLY A 183 -29.33 -10.93 -11.65
N LEU A 184 -29.05 -11.96 -12.44
CA LEU A 184 -27.77 -12.16 -13.13
C LEU A 184 -27.28 -10.89 -13.85
N VAL A 185 -28.21 -10.12 -14.44
CA VAL A 185 -27.92 -8.86 -15.13
C VAL A 185 -27.38 -7.80 -14.19
N GLY A 186 -27.96 -7.66 -12.99
CA GLY A 186 -27.49 -6.72 -11.97
C GLY A 186 -26.07 -7.05 -11.52
N THR A 187 -25.80 -8.33 -11.24
CA THR A 187 -24.46 -8.80 -10.87
C THR A 187 -23.42 -8.55 -11.97
N LEU A 188 -23.75 -8.86 -13.22
CA LEU A 188 -22.86 -8.62 -14.36
C LEU A 188 -22.63 -7.12 -14.62
N ALA A 189 -23.66 -6.29 -14.45
CA ALA A 189 -23.54 -4.85 -14.60
C ALA A 189 -22.65 -4.24 -13.50
N THR A 190 -22.82 -4.64 -12.24
CA THR A 190 -21.96 -4.20 -11.14
C THR A 190 -20.52 -4.66 -11.35
N LEU A 191 -20.30 -5.93 -11.75
CA LEU A 191 -18.98 -6.44 -12.06
C LEU A 191 -18.31 -5.64 -13.20
N GLY A 192 -19.06 -5.38 -14.28
CA GLY A 192 -18.57 -4.58 -15.40
C GLY A 192 -18.17 -3.16 -14.98
N LEU A 193 -18.96 -2.53 -14.13
CA LEU A 193 -18.69 -1.17 -13.63
C LEU A 193 -17.45 -1.14 -12.73
N VAL A 194 -17.27 -2.14 -11.86
CA VAL A 194 -16.07 -2.28 -11.03
C VAL A 194 -14.83 -2.49 -11.90
N VAL A 195 -14.90 -3.38 -12.88
CA VAL A 195 -13.77 -3.63 -13.81
C VAL A 195 -13.44 -2.37 -14.60
N ALA A 196 -14.44 -1.68 -15.15
CA ALA A 196 -14.25 -0.44 -15.89
C ALA A 196 -13.62 0.66 -15.02
N GLY A 197 -14.09 0.81 -13.77
CA GLY A 197 -13.52 1.76 -12.81
C GLY A 197 -12.06 1.46 -12.49
N ASN A 198 -11.71 0.20 -12.23
CA ASN A 198 -10.33 -0.20 -11.98
C ASN A 198 -9.43 0.02 -13.21
N LEU A 199 -9.93 -0.31 -14.42
CA LEU A 199 -9.21 -0.06 -15.67
C LEU A 199 -9.00 1.45 -15.91
N LEU A 200 -9.99 2.28 -15.57
CA LEU A 200 -9.86 3.73 -15.66
C LEU A 200 -8.78 4.25 -14.71
N ILE A 201 -8.77 3.79 -13.45
CA ILE A 201 -7.73 4.15 -12.48
C ILE A 201 -6.34 3.78 -13.02
N ILE A 202 -6.18 2.55 -13.49
CA ILE A 202 -4.92 2.08 -14.09
C ILE A 202 -4.53 2.96 -15.29
N ALA A 203 -5.48 3.27 -16.18
CA ALA A 203 -5.25 4.11 -17.35
C ALA A 203 -4.86 5.54 -16.95
N THR A 204 -5.49 6.14 -15.94
CA THR A 204 -5.17 7.49 -15.48
C THR A 204 -3.78 7.56 -14.85
N PHE A 205 -3.42 6.59 -14.01
CA PHE A 205 -2.08 6.54 -13.42
C PHE A 205 -1.02 6.26 -14.50
N THR A 206 -1.29 5.35 -15.44
CA THR A 206 -0.39 5.07 -16.57
C THR A 206 -0.21 6.29 -17.46
N ALA A 207 -1.29 7.02 -17.78
CA ALA A 207 -1.22 8.25 -18.56
C ALA A 207 -0.44 9.35 -17.83
N SER A 208 -0.63 9.51 -16.52
CA SER A 208 0.12 10.49 -15.72
C SER A 208 1.63 10.19 -15.66
N LEU A 209 2.02 8.91 -15.67
CA LEU A 209 3.41 8.48 -15.76
C LEU A 209 4.02 8.77 -17.14
N LEU A 210 3.23 8.64 -18.20
CA LEU A 210 3.66 8.92 -19.58
C LEU A 210 3.71 10.42 -19.91
N TRP A 211 2.94 11.24 -19.18
CA TRP A 211 2.86 12.70 -19.36
C TRP A 211 3.80 13.49 -18.45
N ALA A 212 4.51 12.85 -17.52
CA ALA A 212 5.50 13.50 -16.68
C ALA A 212 6.60 14.12 -17.59
N PRO A 213 6.74 15.46 -17.64
CA PRO A 213 7.79 16.09 -18.42
C PRO A 213 9.15 15.67 -17.86
N GLY A 214 10.08 15.29 -18.74
CA GLY A 214 11.48 14.94 -18.41
C GLY A 214 12.32 16.10 -17.86
N SER A 215 11.72 17.05 -17.15
CA SER A 215 12.34 18.28 -16.65
C SER A 215 12.88 18.09 -15.23
N CYS A 216 13.67 17.04 -14.99
CA CYS A 216 14.45 16.95 -13.76
C CYS A 216 15.93 17.28 -14.09
N PRO A 217 16.40 18.52 -13.82
CA PRO A 217 17.77 18.93 -14.16
C PRO A 217 18.87 18.17 -13.40
N LEU A 218 18.52 17.31 -12.42
CA LEU A 218 19.49 16.50 -11.66
C LEU A 218 19.98 15.24 -12.39
N LEU A 219 19.34 14.83 -13.50
CA LEU A 219 19.84 13.76 -14.37
C LEU A 219 20.88 14.24 -15.39
N GLN A 220 21.19 15.55 -15.39
CA GLN A 220 22.15 16.21 -16.28
C GLN A 220 23.37 16.74 -15.52
N GLY A 221 23.77 16.05 -14.44
CA GLY A 221 25.02 16.29 -13.73
C GLY A 221 26.21 15.75 -14.52
N GLY A 222 26.76 16.57 -15.41
CA GLY A 222 28.11 16.38 -15.91
C GLY A 222 29.13 16.42 -14.76
N LEU A 223 30.17 15.60 -14.87
CA LEU A 223 31.34 15.60 -14.00
C LEU A 223 31.88 17.05 -13.82
N PRO A 224 32.32 17.47 -12.62
CA PRO A 224 33.05 18.72 -12.49
C PRO A 224 34.42 18.56 -13.17
N GLU A 225 34.63 19.23 -14.31
CA GLU A 225 35.98 19.51 -14.79
C GLU A 225 36.65 20.45 -13.78
N GLU A 226 37.71 19.94 -13.16
CA GLU A 226 38.63 20.70 -12.33
C GLU A 226 39.36 21.73 -13.20
N SER A 227 38.79 22.95 -13.26
CA SER A 227 39.44 24.11 -13.86
C SER A 227 40.54 24.63 -12.93
N THR A 228 41.71 24.00 -12.95
CA THR A 228 42.96 24.65 -12.54
C THR A 228 43.32 25.71 -13.57
N ARG A 229 42.73 26.89 -13.43
CA ARG A 229 43.25 28.13 -14.03
C ARG A 229 44.45 28.60 -13.22
N THR A 230 45.62 28.42 -13.81
CA THR A 230 46.75 29.33 -13.70
C THR A 230 46.29 30.80 -13.74
N LYS A 231 46.63 31.57 -12.71
CA LYS A 231 46.98 32.99 -12.84
C LYS A 231 48.11 33.34 -11.88
N GLN A 232 49.20 33.79 -12.49
CA GLN A 232 50.27 34.58 -11.89
C GLN A 232 49.71 35.70 -11.03
N GLN A 233 50.18 35.80 -9.79
CA GLN A 233 50.91 36.95 -9.25
C GLN A 233 51.62 36.55 -7.96
#